data_AF-A0A2U9INE0-F1
#
_entry.id   AF-A0A2U9INE0-F1
#
_cell.length_a   1.000
_cell.length_b   1.000
_cell.length_c   1.000
_cell.angle_alpha   90.00
_cell.angle_beta   90.00
_cell.angle_gamma   90.00
#
_symmetry.space_group_name_H-M   'P 1'
#
loop_
_entity.id
_entity.type
_entity.pdbx_description
1 polymer ?
#
loop_
_entity_poly.entity_id
_entity_poly.type
_entity_poly.pdbx_seq_one_letter_code
_entity_poly.pdbx_strand_id
1 'polypeptide(L)'
;MFLDNLVDNSSLIISYYYSVNLTILMNYASILHKKRNKNICIANYGKIKWEFYPYEIDFPIRCDENSAMLVFEAESEKEIPEKFSLATSYKNLRINAIKIQIEKIDNNLYKAISKGNIISVFKINEGKITEQQMDNIYAEILYIIKDLGGTCDLRDLLNISSKKLEIPKEEIKERLLFLKEINKIEIEKNKTIRLIQ
;
A
#
# COMPACT_ATOMS: atom_id res chain seq x y z
N MET A 1 -1.59 6.13 8.21
CA MET A 1 -1.02 5.06 7.35
C MET A 1 -1.98 3.89 7.32
N PHE A 2 -2.16 3.18 6.20
CA PHE A 2 -3.15 2.10 6.10
C PHE A 2 -2.88 1.00 7.11
N LEU A 3 -1.60 0.73 7.40
CA LEU A 3 -1.18 -0.19 8.46
C LEU A 3 -1.72 0.21 9.84
N ASP A 4 -1.87 1.51 10.14
CA ASP A 4 -2.48 1.96 11.40
C ASP A 4 -3.94 1.51 11.49
N ASN A 5 -4.66 1.55 10.38
CA ASN A 5 -6.07 1.13 10.31
C ASN A 5 -6.23 -0.40 10.46
N LEU A 6 -5.15 -1.16 10.38
CA LEU A 6 -5.15 -2.62 10.56
C LEU A 6 -4.83 -3.04 11.99
N VAL A 7 -4.44 -2.13 12.88
CA VAL A 7 -4.01 -2.48 14.24
C VAL A 7 -5.15 -3.10 15.07
N ASP A 8 -6.39 -2.71 14.77
CA ASP A 8 -7.55 -3.10 15.56
C ASP A 8 -8.26 -4.37 15.05
N ASN A 9 -7.83 -4.91 13.91
CA ASN A 9 -8.47 -6.07 13.27
C ASN A 9 -7.44 -7.07 12.75
N SER A 10 -7.72 -8.36 12.91
CA SER A 10 -6.94 -9.41 12.26
C SER A 10 -6.96 -9.23 10.74
N SER A 11 -5.76 -9.16 10.14
CA SER A 11 -5.59 -8.84 8.73
C SER A 11 -4.69 -9.86 8.02
N LEU A 12 -5.03 -10.20 6.78
CA LEU A 12 -4.23 -11.03 5.88
C LEU A 12 -3.73 -10.19 4.70
N ILE A 13 -2.42 -10.01 4.62
CA ILE A 13 -1.73 -9.41 3.48
C ILE A 13 -1.46 -10.50 2.45
N ILE A 14 -1.94 -10.29 1.23
CA ILE A 14 -1.81 -11.21 0.11
C ILE A 14 -0.88 -10.55 -0.92
N SER A 15 0.33 -11.09 -1.08
CA SER A 15 1.34 -10.53 -1.99
C SER A 15 2.33 -11.61 -2.42
N TYR A 16 2.71 -11.58 -3.70
CA TYR A 16 3.75 -12.45 -4.25
C TYR A 16 5.18 -11.96 -3.97
N TYR A 17 5.33 -10.77 -3.38
CA TYR A 17 6.63 -10.14 -3.18
C TYR A 17 7.13 -10.33 -1.75
N TYR A 18 8.06 -11.27 -1.57
CA TYR A 18 8.65 -11.62 -0.27
C TYR A 18 9.17 -10.40 0.52
N SER A 19 9.97 -9.53 -0.12
CA SER A 19 10.53 -8.34 0.54
C SER A 19 9.46 -7.33 0.96
N VAL A 20 8.36 -7.25 0.22
CA VAL A 20 7.20 -6.40 0.56
C VAL A 20 6.46 -6.98 1.76
N ASN A 21 6.22 -8.29 1.79
CA ASN A 21 5.62 -8.96 2.94
C ASN A 21 6.46 -8.76 4.20
N LEU A 22 7.78 -8.92 4.10
CA LEU A 22 8.68 -8.72 5.22
C LEU A 22 8.66 -7.26 5.69
N THR A 23 8.73 -6.30 4.77
CA THR A 23 8.67 -4.88 5.10
C THR A 23 7.36 -4.50 5.79
N ILE A 24 6.22 -4.98 5.27
CA ILE A 24 4.90 -4.74 5.87
C ILE A 24 4.83 -5.33 7.28
N LEU A 25 5.28 -6.58 7.47
CA LEU A 25 5.30 -7.25 8.77
C LEU A 25 6.11 -6.45 9.79
N MET A 26 7.32 -6.00 9.43
CA MET A 26 8.21 -5.25 10.32
C MET A 26 7.68 -3.85 10.65
N ASN A 27 7.13 -3.13 9.66
CA ASN A 27 6.51 -1.82 9.92
C ASN A 27 5.27 -1.95 10.81
N TYR A 28 4.43 -2.97 10.58
CA TYR A 28 3.27 -3.24 11.42
C TYR A 28 3.67 -3.63 12.86
N ALA A 29 4.71 -4.44 13.02
CA ALA A 29 5.28 -4.79 14.31
C ALA A 29 5.76 -3.56 15.09
N SER A 30 6.48 -2.64 14.43
CA SER A 30 6.91 -1.37 15.01
C SER A 30 5.73 -0.52 15.48
N ILE A 31 4.66 -0.43 14.68
CA ILE A 31 3.43 0.30 15.05
C ILE A 31 2.79 -0.32 16.29
N LEU A 32 2.64 -1.64 16.34
CA LEU A 32 2.08 -2.35 17.51
C LEU A 32 2.89 -2.10 18.77
N HIS A 33 4.22 -2.19 18.67
CA HIS A 33 5.09 -1.94 19.81
C HIS A 33 4.96 -0.51 20.33
N LYS A 34 5.09 0.49 19.44
CA LYS A 34 5.06 1.91 19.81
C LYS A 34 3.70 2.39 20.29
N LYS A 35 2.61 1.95 19.65
CA LYS A 35 1.26 2.46 19.94
C LYS A 35 0.51 1.66 21.00
N ARG A 36 0.77 0.35 21.09
CA ARG A 36 0.03 -0.56 21.98
C ARG A 36 0.90 -1.16 23.09
N ASN A 37 2.19 -0.83 23.15
CA ASN A 37 3.15 -1.39 24.10
C ASN A 37 3.14 -2.93 24.11
N LYS A 38 3.03 -3.53 22.92
CA LYS A 38 3.01 -4.98 22.73
C LYS A 38 4.41 -5.50 22.42
N ASN A 39 4.72 -6.69 22.93
CA ASN A 39 5.83 -7.49 22.43
C ASN A 39 5.43 -8.12 21.10
N ILE A 40 6.40 -8.54 20.28
CA ILE A 40 6.10 -9.10 18.96
C ILE A 40 6.48 -10.58 18.94
N CYS A 41 5.51 -11.45 18.71
CA CYS A 41 5.74 -12.86 18.43
C CYS A 41 5.50 -13.10 16.94
N ILE A 42 6.45 -13.74 16.26
CA ILE A 42 6.34 -14.03 14.83
C ILE A 42 6.29 -15.55 14.64
N ALA A 43 5.13 -16.07 14.29
CA ALA A 43 5.01 -17.42 13.76
C ALA A 43 5.73 -17.52 12.41
N ASN A 44 6.29 -18.71 12.13
CA ASN A 44 7.15 -18.95 10.96
C ASN A 44 8.42 -18.07 10.90
N TYR A 45 8.94 -17.63 12.05
CA TYR A 45 10.17 -16.83 12.13
C TYR A 45 11.34 -17.42 11.32
N GLY A 46 11.49 -18.74 11.30
CA GLY A 46 12.54 -19.44 10.55
C GLY A 46 12.46 -19.27 9.02
N LYS A 47 11.34 -18.78 8.48
CA LYS A 47 11.21 -18.43 7.04
C LYS A 47 11.83 -17.06 6.73
N ILE A 48 12.15 -16.24 7.73
CA ILE A 48 12.71 -14.90 7.54
C ILE A 48 14.19 -14.98 7.15
N LYS A 49 14.44 -14.62 5.90
CA LYS A 49 15.74 -14.24 5.33
C LYS A 49 16.06 -12.78 5.63
N TRP A 50 16.86 -12.55 6.67
CA TRP A 50 17.20 -11.21 7.19
C TRP A 50 18.01 -10.35 6.22
N GLU A 51 18.69 -10.95 5.24
CA GLU A 51 19.38 -10.24 4.17
C GLU A 51 18.44 -9.37 3.31
N PHE A 52 17.13 -9.67 3.31
CA PHE A 52 16.11 -8.85 2.63
C PHE A 52 15.55 -7.72 3.49
N TYR A 53 15.96 -7.62 4.76
CA TYR A 53 15.60 -6.52 5.66
C TYR A 53 16.81 -6.17 6.55
N PRO A 54 17.87 -5.57 5.98
CA PRO A 54 19.10 -5.22 6.71
C PRO A 54 18.94 -3.92 7.52
N TYR A 55 17.78 -3.73 8.15
CA TYR A 55 17.44 -2.52 8.90
C TYR A 55 17.23 -2.88 10.37
N GLU A 56 17.59 -1.96 11.26
CA GLU A 56 17.35 -2.13 12.69
C GLU A 56 15.85 -2.23 12.99
N ILE A 57 15.49 -3.19 13.84
CA ILE A 57 14.15 -3.30 14.40
C ILE A 57 14.11 -2.57 15.73
N ASP A 58 13.03 -1.84 15.98
CA ASP A 58 12.85 -1.01 17.18
C ASP A 58 11.86 -1.63 18.19
N PHE A 59 11.65 -2.94 18.10
CA PHE A 59 10.75 -3.70 18.95
C PHE A 59 11.39 -5.03 19.36
N PRO A 60 11.08 -5.55 20.55
CA PRO A 60 11.56 -6.85 20.99
C PRO A 60 10.74 -7.98 20.33
N ILE A 61 11.44 -9.00 19.83
CA ILE A 61 10.83 -10.24 19.37
C ILE A 61 10.80 -11.22 20.55
N ARG A 62 9.63 -11.36 21.17
CA ARG A 62 9.38 -12.22 22.33
C ARG A 62 7.97 -12.79 22.24
N CYS A 63 7.82 -14.05 22.61
CA CYS A 63 6.53 -14.74 22.62
C CYS A 63 6.09 -14.97 24.06
N ASP A 64 5.37 -14.01 24.61
CA ASP A 64 4.76 -14.06 25.95
C ASP A 64 3.28 -13.65 25.88
N GLU A 65 2.61 -13.61 27.04
CA GLU A 65 1.17 -13.30 27.12
C GLU A 65 0.81 -11.88 26.66
N ASN A 66 1.77 -10.95 26.68
CA ASN A 66 1.57 -9.58 26.18
C ASN A 66 1.97 -9.43 24.70
N SER A 67 2.34 -10.52 24.02
CA SER A 67 2.75 -10.44 22.62
C SER A 67 1.57 -10.35 21.66
N ALA A 68 1.72 -9.53 20.63
CA ALA A 68 0.91 -9.61 19.42
C ALA A 68 1.48 -10.70 18.52
N MET A 69 0.61 -11.58 18.04
CA MET A 69 0.99 -12.68 17.14
C MET A 69 0.92 -12.21 15.68
N LEU A 70 2.07 -12.22 15.02
CA LEU A 70 2.21 -11.99 13.58
C LEU A 70 2.60 -13.30 12.90
N VAL A 71 2.14 -13.53 11.67
CA VAL A 71 2.47 -14.75 10.91
C VAL A 71 3.16 -14.36 9.61
N PHE A 72 4.35 -14.88 9.38
CA PHE A 72 5.11 -14.59 8.17
C PHE A 72 5.01 -15.74 7.15
N GLU A 73 4.67 -15.39 5.90
CA GLU A 73 4.64 -16.32 4.75
C GLU A 73 3.89 -17.63 5.07
N ALA A 74 2.65 -17.51 5.53
CA ALA A 74 1.78 -18.67 5.76
C ALA A 74 1.46 -19.35 4.42
N GLU A 75 1.73 -20.64 4.29
CA GLU A 75 1.45 -21.40 3.05
C GLU A 75 0.12 -22.13 3.08
N SER A 76 -0.48 -22.24 4.27
CA SER A 76 -1.76 -22.88 4.53
C SER A 76 -2.46 -22.24 5.74
N GLU A 77 -3.77 -22.45 5.85
CA GLU A 77 -4.58 -21.98 7.00
C GLU A 77 -4.10 -22.57 8.33
N LYS A 78 -3.48 -23.77 8.31
CA LYS A 78 -2.99 -24.45 9.51
C LYS A 78 -1.80 -23.76 10.18
N GLU A 79 -1.09 -22.91 9.44
CA GLU A 79 0.03 -22.13 9.96
C GLU A 79 -0.42 -20.84 10.68
N ILE A 80 -1.71 -20.52 10.62
CA ILE A 80 -2.27 -19.30 11.19
C ILE A 80 -3.01 -19.66 12.49
N PRO A 81 -2.54 -19.20 13.66
CA PRO A 81 -3.25 -19.38 14.92
C PRO A 81 -4.63 -18.71 14.89
N GLU A 82 -5.58 -19.18 15.71
CA GLU A 82 -6.92 -18.57 15.81
C GLU A 82 -6.87 -17.08 16.18
N LYS A 83 -5.93 -16.72 17.06
CA LYS A 83 -5.69 -15.33 17.48
C LYS A 83 -4.39 -14.83 16.85
N PHE A 84 -4.52 -13.93 15.89
CA PHE A 84 -3.40 -13.25 15.25
C PHE A 84 -3.79 -11.81 14.90
N SER A 85 -2.81 -10.92 14.79
CA SER A 85 -3.01 -9.52 14.41
C SER A 85 -2.77 -9.32 12.90
N LEU A 86 -1.69 -9.87 12.37
CA LEU A 86 -1.35 -9.78 10.95
C LEU A 86 -0.77 -11.10 10.45
N ALA A 87 -1.20 -11.55 9.28
CA ALA A 87 -0.56 -12.62 8.55
C ALA A 87 -0.14 -12.14 7.16
N THR A 88 1.01 -12.59 6.66
CA THR A 88 1.40 -12.43 5.25
C THR A 88 1.35 -13.78 4.54
N SER A 89 0.94 -13.77 3.28
CA SER A 89 0.92 -14.96 2.42
C SER A 89 0.95 -14.56 0.95
N TYR A 90 1.46 -15.44 0.08
CA TYR A 90 1.24 -15.33 -1.36
C TYR A 90 -0.08 -15.96 -1.81
N LYS A 91 -0.80 -16.66 -0.91
CA LYS A 91 -2.08 -17.30 -1.18
C LYS A 91 -3.24 -16.52 -0.56
N ASN A 92 -4.39 -16.61 -1.22
CA ASN A 92 -5.65 -16.14 -0.67
C ASN A 92 -6.26 -17.20 0.28
N LEU A 93 -5.74 -17.28 1.49
CA LEU A 93 -6.15 -18.26 2.52
C LEU A 93 -7.59 -18.02 3.02
N ARG A 94 -8.33 -19.08 3.32
CA ARG A 94 -9.72 -19.04 3.78
C ARG A 94 -9.82 -18.87 5.30
N ILE A 95 -9.45 -17.69 5.78
CA ILE A 95 -9.49 -17.33 7.21
C ILE A 95 -10.42 -16.12 7.45
N ASN A 96 -10.90 -16.00 8.69
CA ASN A 96 -11.73 -14.87 9.11
C ASN A 96 -10.87 -13.65 9.46
N ALA A 97 -10.44 -12.91 8.43
CA ALA A 97 -9.65 -11.70 8.58
C ALA A 97 -9.91 -10.72 7.43
N ILE A 98 -9.55 -9.45 7.65
CA ILE A 98 -9.57 -8.45 6.58
C ILE A 98 -8.51 -8.83 5.55
N LYS A 99 -8.93 -9.05 4.31
CA LYS A 99 -8.02 -9.40 3.21
C LYS A 99 -7.57 -8.16 2.47
N ILE A 100 -6.26 -8.05 2.28
CA ILE A 100 -5.62 -6.94 1.60
C ILE A 100 -4.66 -7.50 0.57
N GLN A 101 -4.98 -7.29 -0.70
CA GLN A 101 -4.12 -7.65 -1.81
C GLN A 101 -3.14 -6.51 -2.08
N ILE A 102 -1.86 -6.85 -2.21
CA ILE A 102 -0.82 -5.89 -2.57
C ILE A 102 -0.42 -6.13 -4.02
N GLU A 103 -0.53 -5.09 -4.83
CA GLU A 103 -0.09 -5.10 -6.22
C GLU A 103 1.03 -4.09 -6.43
N LYS A 104 2.04 -4.49 -7.20
CA LYS A 104 3.09 -3.57 -7.64
C LYS A 104 2.55 -2.70 -8.77
N ILE A 105 2.73 -1.39 -8.64
CA ILE A 105 2.41 -0.42 -9.67
C ILE A 105 3.68 -0.16 -10.49
N ASP A 106 4.74 0.29 -9.82
CA ASP A 106 6.01 0.67 -10.42
C ASP A 106 7.17 0.37 -9.45
N ASN A 107 8.39 0.79 -9.76
CA ASN A 107 9.55 0.59 -8.92
C ASN A 107 9.30 1.15 -7.52
N ASN A 108 9.36 0.28 -6.52
CA ASN A 108 9.08 0.56 -5.13
C ASN A 108 7.67 1.13 -4.83
N LEU A 109 6.76 1.23 -5.81
CA LEU A 109 5.40 1.77 -5.65
C LEU A 109 4.37 0.65 -5.70
N TYR A 110 3.48 0.63 -4.72
CA TYR A 110 2.50 -0.43 -4.51
C TYR A 110 1.13 0.15 -4.17
N LYS A 111 0.08 -0.63 -4.43
CA LYS A 111 -1.28 -0.36 -3.95
C LYS A 111 -1.79 -1.49 -3.07
N ALA A 112 -2.48 -1.13 -2.00
CA ALA A 112 -3.24 -2.03 -1.16
C ALA A 112 -4.71 -1.99 -1.59
N ILE A 113 -5.27 -3.18 -1.85
CA ILE A 113 -6.65 -3.36 -2.33
C ILE A 113 -7.42 -4.20 -1.31
N SER A 114 -8.58 -3.72 -0.88
CA SER A 114 -9.50 -4.50 -0.05
C SER A 114 -10.91 -4.44 -0.61
N LYS A 115 -11.57 -5.61 -0.72
CA LYS A 115 -12.91 -5.76 -1.34
C LYS A 115 -13.02 -5.09 -2.72
N GLY A 116 -11.96 -5.18 -3.53
CA GLY A 116 -11.89 -4.59 -4.87
C GLY A 116 -11.54 -3.09 -4.92
N ASN A 117 -11.51 -2.40 -3.78
CA ASN A 117 -11.20 -0.97 -3.71
C ASN A 117 -9.73 -0.74 -3.34
N ILE A 118 -9.07 0.21 -4.01
CA ILE A 118 -7.75 0.69 -3.59
C ILE A 118 -7.92 1.48 -2.29
N ILE A 119 -7.40 0.94 -1.19
CA ILE A 119 -7.49 1.56 0.14
C ILE A 119 -6.25 2.40 0.48
N SER A 120 -5.13 2.15 -0.19
CA SER A 120 -3.91 2.93 -0.02
C SER A 120 -2.94 2.71 -1.17
N VAL A 121 -2.11 3.72 -1.42
CA VAL A 121 -1.00 3.70 -2.37
C VAL A 121 0.24 4.11 -1.59
N PHE A 122 1.31 3.34 -1.69
CA PHE A 122 2.48 3.53 -0.83
C PHE A 122 3.77 3.14 -1.54
N LYS A 123 4.86 3.78 -1.13
CA LYS A 123 6.22 3.43 -1.54
C LYS A 123 6.92 2.64 -0.44
N ILE A 124 7.75 1.69 -0.84
CA ILE A 124 8.72 1.03 0.05
C ILE A 124 10.12 1.49 -0.32
N ASN A 125 10.74 2.26 0.54
CA ASN A 125 12.13 2.68 0.38
C ASN A 125 12.88 2.38 1.68
N GLU A 126 14.04 1.73 1.58
CA GLU A 126 14.93 1.47 2.72
C GLU A 126 14.21 0.86 3.94
N GLY A 127 13.35 -0.14 3.70
CA GLY A 127 12.60 -0.83 4.77
C GLY A 127 11.46 -0.02 5.38
N LYS A 128 11.17 1.19 4.89
CA LYS A 128 10.08 2.05 5.38
C LYS A 128 8.94 2.13 4.37
N ILE A 129 7.72 2.14 4.89
CA ILE A 129 6.50 2.36 4.12
C ILE A 129 6.10 3.83 4.24
N THR A 130 5.98 4.51 3.10
CA THR A 130 5.49 5.89 3.03
C THR A 130 4.24 5.93 2.15
N GLU A 131 3.12 6.34 2.70
CA GLU A 131 1.91 6.55 1.90
C GLU A 131 2.07 7.71 0.92
N GLN A 132 1.62 7.48 -0.30
CA GLN A 132 1.40 8.53 -1.28
C GLN A 132 0.02 9.11 -1.02
N GLN A 133 -0.01 10.28 -0.40
CA GLN A 133 -1.24 11.05 -0.34
C GLN A 133 -1.46 11.76 -1.67
N MET A 134 -2.71 11.78 -2.13
CA MET A 134 -3.11 12.75 -3.13
C MET A 134 -3.08 14.13 -2.48
N ASP A 135 -2.00 14.86 -2.72
CA ASP A 135 -1.95 16.28 -2.40
C ASP A 135 -3.02 17.08 -3.17
N ASN A 136 -3.15 18.37 -2.84
CA ASN A 136 -4.13 19.25 -3.46
C ASN A 136 -3.95 19.36 -4.99
N ILE A 137 -2.74 19.13 -5.51
CA ILE A 137 -2.46 19.22 -6.95
C ILE A 137 -3.15 18.07 -7.68
N TYR A 138 -3.13 16.85 -7.15
CA TYR A 138 -3.89 15.73 -7.73
C TYR A 138 -5.39 16.00 -7.73
N ALA A 139 -5.93 16.54 -6.63
CA ALA A 139 -7.34 16.90 -6.54
C ALA A 139 -7.72 17.98 -7.57
N GLU A 140 -6.88 19.00 -7.74
CA GLU A 140 -7.08 20.05 -8.74
C GLU A 140 -7.00 19.52 -10.17
N ILE A 141 -6.06 18.61 -10.48
CA ILE A 141 -6.00 17.98 -11.81
C ILE A 141 -7.29 17.22 -12.11
N LEU A 142 -7.78 16.42 -11.15
CA LEU A 142 -9.06 15.71 -11.30
C LEU A 142 -10.25 16.67 -11.44
N TYR A 143 -10.24 17.78 -10.70
CA TYR A 143 -11.25 18.83 -10.80
C TYR A 143 -11.22 19.49 -12.19
N ILE A 144 -10.04 19.81 -12.74
CA ILE A 144 -9.92 20.35 -14.10
C ILE A 144 -10.48 19.37 -15.13
N ILE A 145 -10.17 18.07 -15.04
CA ILE A 145 -10.73 17.06 -15.97
C ILE A 145 -12.26 17.03 -15.84
N LYS A 146 -12.79 17.13 -14.63
CA LYS A 146 -14.24 17.17 -14.37
C LYS A 146 -14.89 18.43 -14.97
N ASP A 147 -14.29 19.60 -14.77
CA ASP A 147 -14.78 20.88 -15.33
C ASP A 147 -14.78 20.88 -16.86
N LEU A 148 -13.87 20.12 -17.47
CA LEU A 148 -13.83 19.90 -18.93
C LEU A 148 -14.84 18.85 -19.41
N GLY A 149 -15.77 18.38 -18.56
CA GLY A 149 -16.81 17.42 -18.92
C GLY A 149 -16.45 15.96 -18.64
N GLY A 150 -15.38 15.70 -17.88
CA GLY A 150 -14.94 14.36 -17.50
C GLY A 150 -14.17 13.60 -18.56
N THR A 151 -13.99 14.19 -19.75
CA THR A 151 -13.13 13.68 -20.83
C THR A 151 -12.51 14.87 -21.56
N CYS A 152 -11.19 14.88 -21.71
CA CYS A 152 -10.46 16.01 -22.30
C CYS A 152 -9.20 15.58 -23.06
N ASP A 153 -8.71 16.43 -23.95
CA ASP A 153 -7.42 16.22 -24.61
C ASP A 153 -6.24 16.46 -23.64
N LEU A 154 -5.21 15.62 -23.70
CA LEU A 154 -4.00 15.74 -22.87
C LEU A 154 -3.33 17.11 -23.03
N ARG A 155 -3.24 17.66 -24.25
CA ARG A 155 -2.59 18.95 -24.49
C ARG A 155 -3.33 20.07 -23.76
N ASP A 156 -4.66 20.06 -23.82
CA ASP A 156 -5.49 21.07 -23.16
C ASP A 156 -5.39 20.95 -21.65
N LEU A 157 -5.48 19.71 -21.13
CA LEU A 157 -5.30 19.47 -19.70
C LEU A 157 -3.93 19.95 -19.22
N LEU A 158 -2.84 19.65 -19.94
CA LEU A 158 -1.49 20.10 -19.59
C LEU A 158 -1.35 21.61 -19.62
N ASN A 159 -1.94 22.29 -20.62
CA ASN A 159 -1.90 23.75 -20.71
C ASN A 159 -2.66 24.41 -19.55
N ILE A 160 -3.88 23.93 -19.28
CA ILE A 160 -4.74 24.49 -18.23
C ILE A 160 -4.13 24.23 -16.86
N SER A 161 -3.73 22.97 -16.59
CA SER A 161 -3.15 22.58 -15.31
C SER A 161 -1.82 23.30 -15.05
N SER A 162 -0.93 23.41 -16.05
CA SER A 162 0.38 24.07 -15.87
C SER A 162 0.20 25.56 -15.56
N LYS A 163 -0.76 26.22 -16.21
CA LYS A 163 -1.06 27.63 -15.95
C LYS A 163 -1.77 27.84 -14.60
N LYS A 164 -2.72 26.98 -14.24
CA LYS A 164 -3.53 27.13 -13.01
C LYS A 164 -2.72 26.77 -11.75
N LEU A 165 -1.85 25.78 -11.85
CA LEU A 165 -1.11 25.20 -10.71
C LEU A 165 0.34 25.71 -10.64
N GLU A 166 0.76 26.53 -11.60
CA GLU A 166 2.11 27.12 -11.69
C GLU A 166 3.25 26.08 -11.66
N ILE A 167 2.99 24.86 -12.17
CA ILE A 167 3.97 23.78 -12.26
C ILE A 167 4.29 23.40 -13.71
N PRO A 168 5.48 22.84 -13.99
CA PRO A 168 5.86 22.37 -15.33
C PRO A 168 4.92 21.28 -15.85
N LYS A 169 4.72 21.25 -17.17
CA LYS A 169 3.92 20.22 -17.85
C LYS A 169 4.45 18.80 -17.58
N GLU A 170 5.76 18.65 -17.50
CA GLU A 170 6.43 17.39 -17.20
C GLU A 170 6.03 16.85 -15.83
N GLU A 171 5.96 17.69 -14.80
CA GLU A 171 5.46 17.30 -13.48
C GLU A 171 3.98 16.88 -13.54
N ILE A 172 3.16 17.57 -14.32
CA ILE A 172 1.75 17.19 -14.51
C ILE A 172 1.64 15.84 -15.22
N LYS A 173 2.50 15.55 -16.21
CA LYS A 173 2.52 14.23 -16.87
C LYS A 173 2.84 13.12 -15.86
N GLU A 174 3.82 13.31 -14.99
CA GLU A 174 4.14 12.36 -13.92
C GLU A 174 2.94 12.13 -13.00
N ARG A 175 2.25 13.22 -12.62
CA ARG A 175 1.03 13.13 -11.80
C ARG A 175 -0.13 12.43 -12.52
N LEU A 176 -0.29 12.64 -13.82
CA LEU A 176 -1.30 11.94 -14.62
C LEU A 176 -0.98 10.45 -14.78
N LEU A 177 0.30 10.09 -14.93
CA LEU A 177 0.71 8.69 -14.92
C LEU A 177 0.33 8.02 -13.59
N PHE A 178 0.62 8.69 -12.47
CA PHE A 178 0.20 8.21 -11.15
C PHE A 178 -1.33 8.07 -11.05
N LEU A 179 -2.10 9.08 -11.47
CA LEU A 179 -3.58 9.01 -11.45
C LEU A 179 -4.12 7.85 -12.30
N LYS A 180 -3.47 7.55 -13.43
CA LYS A 180 -3.81 6.39 -14.27
C LYS A 180 -3.51 5.09 -13.55
N GLU A 181 -2.33 4.97 -12.94
CA GLU A 181 -1.90 3.78 -12.20
C GLU A 181 -2.80 3.43 -11.02
N ILE A 182 -3.35 4.45 -10.36
CA ILE A 182 -4.29 4.30 -9.24
C ILE A 182 -5.76 4.24 -9.70
N ASN A 183 -5.99 4.01 -11.00
CA ASN A 183 -7.31 3.88 -11.63
C ASN A 183 -8.27 5.06 -11.34
N LYS A 184 -7.75 6.29 -11.30
CA LYS A 184 -8.58 7.51 -11.26
C LYS A 184 -8.89 8.07 -12.64
N ILE A 185 -8.02 7.79 -13.60
CA ILE A 185 -8.19 8.20 -15.01
C ILE A 185 -7.79 7.09 -15.96
N GLU A 186 -8.32 7.12 -17.18
CA GLU A 186 -7.80 6.41 -18.33
C GLU A 186 -7.10 7.39 -19.28
N ILE A 187 -6.04 6.92 -19.94
CA ILE A 187 -5.37 7.65 -21.02
C ILE A 187 -5.48 6.79 -22.27
N GLU A 188 -6.35 7.21 -23.20
CA GLU A 188 -6.62 6.54 -24.46
C GLU A 188 -5.49 6.76 -25.48
N LYS A 189 -5.43 5.90 -26.51
CA LYS A 189 -4.36 5.94 -27.54
C LYS A 189 -4.31 7.25 -28.33
N ASN A 190 -5.44 7.95 -28.44
CA ASN A 190 -5.58 9.27 -29.06
C ASN A 190 -5.15 10.43 -28.14
N LYS A 191 -4.54 10.15 -26.98
CA LYS A 191 -4.18 11.14 -25.94
C LYS A 191 -5.38 11.82 -25.28
N THR A 192 -6.55 11.19 -25.34
CA THR A 192 -7.71 11.60 -24.56
C THR A 192 -7.59 11.05 -23.15
N ILE A 193 -7.87 11.91 -22.16
CA ILE A 193 -7.92 11.57 -20.74
C ILE A 193 -9.37 11.52 -20.31
N ARG A 194 -9.75 10.47 -19.58
CA ARG A 194 -11.11 10.28 -19.07
C ARG A 194 -11.08 9.94 -17.59
N LEU A 195 -11.99 10.51 -16.80
CA LEU A 195 -12.18 10.09 -15.41
C LEU A 195 -12.81 8.69 -15.35
N ILE A 196 -12.26 7.84 -14.49
CA ILE A 196 -12.89 6.57 -14.12
C ILE A 196 -13.88 6.89 -12.99
N GLN A 197 -15.16 6.60 -13.22
CA GLN A 197 -16.26 6.79 -12.25
C GLN A 197 -16.32 5.62 -11.27
#